data_AF-A0A2N2GIG0-F1
#
_entry.id   AF-A0A2N2GIG0-F1
#
_cell.length_a   1.000
_cell.length_b   1.000
_cell.length_c   1.000
_cell.angle_alpha   90.00
_cell.angle_beta   90.00
_cell.angle_gamma   90.00
#
_symmetry.space_group_name_H-M   'P 1'
#
loop_
_entity.id
_entity.type
_entity.pdbx_description
1 polymer ?
#
loop_
_entity_poly.entity_id
_entity_poly.type
_entity_poly.pdbx_seq_one_letter_code
_entity_poly.pdbx_strand_id
1 'polypeptide(L)'
;MVLCQPDIRKSCGACCGLYNYVDSSRESLTRRLRARTKRFREMVKLPGDIDSYAEATFAAEDFRKRYEVIYCCEYLGFLDAGEKKVGCLVHPMQNDGIDMRTGSFYGQEVCAGHLCPSHYFIPRSQQLILLKIIDDWYLYGLCLTDIDLVVTYFRLIADRIGQELKPDVFDRQDLKEIVLEFFNWKTTWPFRSDEANRLGKYYFDGSQYMISHIDYEKFGRDISPLNPILLSLSSEFRNADELAAAEKMVWTNIEKFVSLYRSIF
;
A
#
# COMPACT_ATOMS: atom_id res chain seq x y z
N MET A 1 10.15 -11.10 -11.24
CA MET A 1 9.30 -9.88 -11.17
C MET A 1 9.40 -9.32 -9.77
N VAL A 2 9.77 -8.04 -9.63
CA VAL A 2 9.87 -7.35 -8.33
C VAL A 2 8.61 -6.52 -8.12
N LEU A 3 7.87 -6.73 -7.02
CA LEU A 3 6.58 -6.07 -6.78
C LEU A 3 6.73 -4.56 -6.52
N CYS A 4 7.90 -4.10 -6.09
CA CYS A 4 8.15 -2.68 -5.84
C CYS A 4 8.27 -1.85 -7.13
N GLN A 5 8.76 -2.44 -8.22
CA GLN A 5 8.97 -1.77 -9.52
C GLN A 5 8.49 -2.70 -10.66
N PRO A 6 7.18 -3.01 -10.72
CA PRO A 6 6.70 -4.10 -11.57
C PRO A 6 6.61 -3.74 -13.05
N ASP A 7 6.33 -2.47 -13.37
CA ASP A 7 6.14 -1.98 -14.74
C ASP A 7 6.38 -0.46 -14.84
N ILE A 8 5.99 0.16 -15.97
CA ILE A 8 6.10 1.60 -16.25
C ILE A 8 4.95 2.43 -15.64
N ARG A 9 3.82 1.81 -15.31
CA ARG A 9 2.60 2.50 -14.89
C ARG A 9 2.56 2.78 -13.39
N LYS A 10 3.29 1.99 -12.59
CA LYS A 10 3.24 2.06 -11.12
C LYS A 10 4.49 1.49 -10.45
N SER A 11 4.53 1.70 -9.15
CA SER A 11 5.55 1.19 -8.23
C SER A 11 5.07 1.31 -6.79
N CYS A 12 5.79 0.71 -5.85
CA CYS A 12 5.55 0.84 -4.41
C CYS A 12 6.80 1.36 -3.70
N GLY A 13 6.60 2.28 -2.74
CA GLY A 13 7.65 2.83 -1.87
C GLY A 13 7.52 2.42 -0.39
N ALA A 14 6.71 1.41 -0.08
CA ALA A 14 6.35 1.09 1.31
C ALA A 14 7.56 0.68 2.18
N CYS A 15 8.46 -0.17 1.66
CA CYS A 15 9.68 -0.57 2.38
C CYS A 15 10.67 0.58 2.57
N CYS A 16 10.53 1.67 1.81
CA CYS A 16 11.27 2.92 2.01
C CYS A 16 10.56 3.86 3.01
N GLY A 17 9.50 3.40 3.69
CA GLY A 17 8.77 4.15 4.70
C GLY A 17 7.74 5.15 4.15
N LEU A 18 7.38 5.07 2.86
CA LEU A 18 6.47 6.05 2.23
C LEU A 18 5.15 6.26 2.98
N TYR A 19 4.58 5.18 3.52
CA TYR A 19 3.31 5.22 4.24
C TYR A 19 3.46 5.37 5.76
N ASN A 20 4.69 5.54 6.26
CA ASN A 20 4.96 5.63 7.69
C ASN A 20 4.95 7.08 8.22
N TYR A 21 4.81 8.09 7.37
CA TYR A 21 4.59 9.46 7.83
C TYR A 21 3.25 9.60 8.58
N VAL A 22 3.21 10.43 9.63
CA VAL A 22 1.95 10.71 10.38
C VAL A 22 0.86 11.21 9.41
N ASP A 23 1.20 12.18 8.56
CA ASP A 23 0.39 12.52 7.39
C ASP A 23 0.91 11.76 6.17
N SER A 24 0.25 10.64 5.88
CA SER A 24 0.50 9.83 4.68
C SER A 24 -0.61 9.99 3.64
N SER A 25 -1.36 11.08 3.66
CA SER A 25 -2.37 11.34 2.64
C SER A 25 -1.72 11.41 1.25
N ARG A 26 -2.47 11.03 0.20
CA ARG A 26 -1.98 11.08 -1.18
C ARG A 26 -1.39 12.45 -1.54
N GLU A 27 -2.07 13.52 -1.15
CA GLU A 27 -1.64 14.89 -1.43
C GLU A 27 -0.32 15.21 -0.73
N SER A 28 -0.22 14.90 0.56
CA SER A 28 0.99 15.17 1.35
C SER A 28 2.20 14.39 0.82
N LEU A 29 2.02 13.10 0.53
CA LEU A 29 3.07 12.28 -0.05
C LEU A 29 3.47 12.75 -1.45
N THR A 30 2.51 13.16 -2.28
CA THR A 30 2.80 13.71 -3.61
C THR A 30 3.65 14.97 -3.51
N ARG A 31 3.28 15.92 -2.62
CA ARG A 31 4.07 17.15 -2.39
C ARG A 31 5.48 16.83 -1.92
N ARG A 32 5.62 15.89 -0.98
CA ARG A 32 6.92 15.44 -0.47
C ARG A 32 7.80 14.85 -1.57
N LEU A 33 7.28 13.86 -2.30
CA LEU A 33 7.99 13.18 -3.37
C LEU A 33 8.43 14.15 -4.47
N ARG A 34 7.55 15.09 -4.85
CA ARG A 34 7.86 16.13 -5.85
C ARG A 34 8.96 17.07 -5.35
N ALA A 35 8.86 17.56 -4.11
CA ALA A 35 9.86 18.45 -3.52
C ALA A 35 11.24 17.79 -3.45
N ARG A 36 11.31 16.53 -3.00
CA ARG A 36 12.54 15.72 -2.99
C ARG A 36 13.14 15.53 -4.37
N THR A 37 12.31 15.14 -5.33
CA THR A 37 12.76 14.90 -6.71
C THR A 37 13.33 16.18 -7.33
N LYS A 38 12.66 17.32 -7.10
CA LYS A 38 13.15 18.63 -7.55
C LYS A 38 14.49 18.97 -6.91
N ARG A 39 14.56 18.92 -5.57
CA ARG A 39 15.77 19.22 -4.80
C ARG A 39 16.94 18.34 -5.23
N PHE A 40 16.70 17.04 -5.41
CA PHE A 40 17.71 16.09 -5.86
C PHE A 40 18.29 16.47 -7.23
N ARG A 41 17.42 16.76 -8.20
CA ARG A 41 17.86 17.18 -9.54
C ARG A 41 18.63 18.50 -9.54
N GLU A 42 18.31 19.41 -8.62
CA GLU A 42 18.99 20.69 -8.48
C GLU A 42 20.36 20.54 -7.82
N MET A 43 20.43 19.77 -6.72
CA MET A 43 21.62 19.70 -5.86
C MET A 43 22.61 18.59 -6.23
N VAL A 44 22.14 17.44 -6.69
CA VAL A 44 23.00 16.26 -6.90
C VAL A 44 23.50 16.22 -8.34
N LYS A 45 24.80 16.50 -8.53
CA LYS A 45 25.51 16.43 -9.81
C LYS A 45 26.58 15.34 -9.79
N LEU A 46 27.15 15.08 -8.62
CA LEU A 46 28.18 14.09 -8.36
C LEU A 46 27.79 13.26 -7.12
N PRO A 47 28.34 12.04 -6.96
CA PRO A 47 28.01 11.19 -5.82
C PRO A 47 28.25 11.81 -4.44
N GLY A 48 29.21 12.72 -4.31
CA GLY A 48 29.47 13.42 -3.04
C GLY A 48 28.39 14.42 -2.63
N ASP A 49 27.47 14.78 -3.52
CA ASP A 49 26.43 15.80 -3.23
C ASP A 49 25.24 15.24 -2.44
N ILE A 50 25.15 13.90 -2.30
CA ILE A 50 24.00 13.24 -1.65
C ILE A 50 23.88 13.61 -0.17
N ASP A 51 24.99 13.85 0.52
CA ASP A 51 25.00 14.25 1.93
C ASP A 51 24.37 15.63 2.10
N SER A 52 24.76 16.60 1.25
CA SER A 52 24.14 17.94 1.25
C SER A 52 22.66 17.90 0.87
N TYR A 53 22.26 17.02 -0.06
CA TYR A 53 20.85 16.79 -0.36
C TYR A 53 20.08 16.24 0.85
N ALA A 54 20.67 15.28 1.57
CA ALA A 54 20.04 14.66 2.74
C ALA A 54 19.86 15.70 3.86
N GLU A 55 20.89 16.46 4.19
CA GLU A 55 20.83 17.56 5.17
C GLU A 55 19.75 18.58 4.82
N ALA A 56 19.71 19.04 3.57
CA ALA A 56 18.69 19.97 3.10
C ALA A 56 17.27 19.37 3.14
N THR A 57 17.14 18.05 2.93
CA THR A 57 15.86 17.33 3.02
C THR A 57 15.38 17.22 4.46
N PHE A 58 16.26 16.85 5.40
CA PHE A 58 15.94 16.82 6.83
C PHE A 58 15.58 18.21 7.38
N ALA A 59 16.25 19.26 6.92
CA ALA A 59 15.94 20.63 7.34
C ALA A 59 14.60 21.15 6.79
N ALA A 60 14.17 20.69 5.61
CA ALA A 60 13.00 21.20 4.91
C ALA A 60 11.70 20.45 5.18
N GLU A 61 11.76 19.26 5.80
CA GLU A 61 10.62 18.35 5.88
C GLU A 61 10.35 17.85 7.30
N ASP A 62 9.07 17.60 7.58
CA ASP A 62 8.67 16.88 8.79
C ASP A 62 8.88 15.37 8.60
N PHE A 63 9.72 14.77 9.43
CA PHE A 63 10.00 13.32 9.44
C PHE A 63 9.26 12.55 10.54
N ARG A 64 8.29 13.19 11.22
CA ARG A 64 7.44 12.48 12.20
C ARG A 64 6.80 11.25 11.57
N LYS A 65 6.98 10.13 12.24
CA LYS A 65 6.58 8.80 11.81
C LYS A 65 5.51 8.24 12.73
N ARG A 66 4.68 7.34 12.19
CA ARG A 66 3.70 6.56 12.95
C ARG A 66 4.37 5.46 13.74
N TYR A 67 5.38 4.83 13.13
CA TYR A 67 6.10 3.70 13.69
C TYR A 67 7.59 4.00 13.76
N GLU A 68 8.13 4.07 14.98
CA GLU A 68 9.52 4.43 15.25
C GLU A 68 10.54 3.48 14.58
N VAL A 69 10.20 2.20 14.44
CA VAL A 69 11.12 1.18 13.90
C VAL A 69 11.19 1.18 12.37
N ILE A 70 10.24 1.83 11.70
CA ILE A 70 10.21 1.91 10.24
C ILE A 70 10.90 3.21 9.82
N TYR A 71 12.02 3.08 9.11
CA TYR A 71 12.74 4.24 8.61
C TYR A 71 11.99 4.89 7.44
N CYS A 72 11.94 6.22 7.43
CA CYS A 72 11.36 7.01 6.34
C CYS A 72 12.49 7.56 5.48
N CYS A 73 12.79 6.90 4.35
CA CYS A 73 13.93 7.25 3.51
C CYS A 73 13.75 8.61 2.83
N GLU A 74 14.72 9.49 3.04
CA GLU A 74 14.93 10.81 2.46
C GLU A 74 15.20 10.79 0.94
N TYR A 75 15.73 9.68 0.41
CA TYR A 75 16.03 9.51 -1.02
C TYR A 75 14.86 8.95 -1.84
N LEU A 76 13.68 8.80 -1.25
CA LEU A 76 12.48 8.37 -1.97
C LEU A 76 11.85 9.56 -2.72
N GLY A 77 11.68 9.44 -4.03
CA GLY A 77 11.08 10.46 -4.90
C GLY A 77 10.36 9.86 -6.12
N PHE A 78 9.91 10.72 -7.04
CA PHE A 78 9.35 10.32 -8.33
C PHE A 78 10.46 9.99 -9.33
N LEU A 79 10.32 8.87 -10.03
CA LEU A 79 11.28 8.35 -10.99
C LEU A 79 10.98 8.74 -12.44
N ASP A 80 9.78 9.27 -12.69
CA ASP A 80 9.34 9.65 -14.02
C ASP A 80 8.67 11.03 -14.03
N ALA A 81 8.63 11.65 -15.20
CA ALA A 81 8.01 12.98 -15.38
C ALA A 81 6.48 12.96 -15.21
N GLY A 82 5.84 11.81 -15.40
CA GLY A 82 4.40 11.63 -15.21
C GLY A 82 3.99 11.41 -13.77
N GLU A 83 4.95 11.36 -12.82
CA GLU A 83 4.72 11.11 -11.39
C GLU A 83 3.93 9.80 -11.13
N LYS A 84 4.14 8.80 -11.99
CA LYS A 84 3.48 7.50 -11.90
C LYS A 84 4.27 6.49 -11.08
N LYS A 85 5.58 6.71 -10.96
CA LYS A 85 6.51 5.83 -10.28
C LYS A 85 7.26 6.57 -9.20
N VAL A 86 7.26 5.97 -8.02
CA VAL A 86 8.04 6.35 -6.85
C VAL A 86 9.20 5.36 -6.67
N GLY A 87 10.32 5.81 -6.14
CA GLY A 87 11.44 4.95 -5.83
C GLY A 87 12.69 5.71 -5.42
N CYS A 88 13.80 4.98 -5.32
CA CYS A 88 15.04 5.49 -4.80
C CYS A 88 15.76 6.37 -5.85
N LEU A 89 15.93 7.65 -5.52
CA LEU A 89 16.62 8.64 -6.35
C LEU A 89 18.11 8.36 -6.48
N VAL A 90 18.71 7.68 -5.49
CA VAL A 90 20.13 7.29 -5.48
C VAL A 90 20.40 5.88 -6.03
N HIS A 91 19.38 5.25 -6.63
CA HIS A 91 19.51 3.92 -7.24
C HIS A 91 20.36 4.00 -8.52
N PRO A 92 21.20 3.00 -8.85
CA PRO A 92 22.04 3.02 -10.05
C PRO A 92 21.25 3.13 -11.35
N MET A 93 20.03 2.58 -11.41
CA MET A 93 19.13 2.73 -12.55
C MET A 93 18.63 4.17 -12.77
N GLN A 94 18.89 5.10 -11.85
CA GLN A 94 18.53 6.50 -11.96
C GLN A 94 19.77 7.40 -12.15
N ASN A 95 20.98 6.83 -12.11
CA ASN A 95 22.23 7.58 -12.03
C ASN A 95 23.33 6.92 -12.88
N ASP A 96 23.02 6.57 -14.13
CA ASP A 96 23.98 6.03 -15.10
C ASP A 96 24.82 4.84 -14.60
N GLY A 97 24.21 3.99 -13.77
CA GLY A 97 24.86 2.82 -13.17
C GLY A 97 25.65 3.10 -11.89
N ILE A 98 25.78 4.36 -11.47
CA ILE A 98 26.45 4.74 -10.22
C ILE A 98 25.52 4.44 -9.05
N ASP A 99 25.90 3.49 -8.21
CA ASP A 99 25.13 3.10 -7.03
C ASP A 99 25.46 4.00 -5.84
N MET A 100 24.58 4.95 -5.55
CA MET A 100 24.75 5.90 -4.45
C MET A 100 23.98 5.47 -3.19
N ARG A 101 23.44 4.24 -3.14
CA ARG A 101 22.69 3.73 -1.98
C ARG A 101 23.55 3.51 -0.75
N THR A 102 24.87 3.49 -0.87
CA THR A 102 25.80 3.46 0.26
C THR A 102 25.61 4.64 1.21
N GLY A 103 25.16 5.80 0.71
CA GLY A 103 24.81 6.97 1.52
C GLY A 103 23.39 6.95 2.11
N SER A 104 22.64 5.86 1.93
CA SER A 104 21.30 5.69 2.53
C SER A 104 21.35 4.88 3.82
N PHE A 105 20.39 5.10 4.72
CA PHE A 105 20.31 4.41 6.02
C PHE A 105 20.45 2.88 5.95
N TYR A 106 19.76 2.23 5.02
CA TYR A 106 19.82 0.78 4.86
C TYR A 106 21.05 0.31 4.09
N GLY A 107 21.70 1.19 3.32
CA GLY A 107 22.83 0.84 2.49
C GLY A 107 22.48 0.01 1.25
N GLN A 108 23.48 -0.21 0.40
CA GLN A 108 23.33 -0.92 -0.87
C GLN A 108 22.90 -2.38 -0.69
N GLU A 109 23.57 -3.13 0.20
CA GLU A 109 23.37 -4.59 0.34
C GLU A 109 21.95 -4.93 0.80
N VAL A 110 21.48 -4.29 1.87
CA VAL A 110 20.13 -4.51 2.40
C VAL A 110 19.08 -4.09 1.37
N CYS A 111 19.24 -2.93 0.73
CA CYS A 111 18.29 -2.46 -0.27
C CYS A 111 18.23 -3.38 -1.50
N ALA A 112 19.35 -3.94 -1.95
CA ALA A 112 19.40 -4.81 -3.11
C ALA A 112 18.82 -6.20 -2.85
N GLY A 113 18.99 -6.74 -1.64
CA GLY A 113 18.50 -8.06 -1.26
C GLY A 113 17.06 -8.10 -0.72
N HIS A 114 16.44 -6.94 -0.47
CA HIS A 114 15.16 -6.90 0.22
C HIS A 114 13.96 -7.23 -0.70
N LEU A 115 13.21 -8.27 -0.30
CA LEU A 115 11.88 -8.57 -0.82
C LEU A 115 10.85 -8.42 0.30
N CYS A 116 9.78 -7.66 0.05
CA CYS A 116 8.75 -7.46 1.05
C CYS A 116 7.97 -8.76 1.32
N PRO A 117 7.33 -8.90 2.50
CA PRO A 117 6.51 -10.08 2.83
C PRO A 117 5.47 -10.47 1.77
N SER A 118 4.94 -9.50 1.03
CA SER A 118 3.97 -9.74 -0.05
C SER A 118 4.51 -10.64 -1.18
N HIS A 119 5.82 -10.70 -1.37
CA HIS A 119 6.44 -11.66 -2.30
C HIS A 119 6.22 -13.11 -1.90
N TYR A 120 6.11 -13.38 -0.61
CA TYR A 120 6.05 -14.73 -0.04
C TYR A 120 4.62 -15.12 0.36
N PHE A 121 3.83 -14.16 0.85
CA PHE A 121 2.52 -14.45 1.45
C PHE A 121 1.32 -14.14 0.56
N ILE A 122 1.47 -13.33 -0.50
CA ILE A 122 0.41 -13.16 -1.50
C ILE A 122 0.64 -14.20 -2.61
N PRO A 123 -0.33 -15.09 -2.89
CA PRO A 123 -0.23 -16.05 -3.99
C PRO A 123 0.08 -15.39 -5.33
N ARG A 124 0.84 -16.09 -6.18
CA ARG A 124 1.33 -15.55 -7.45
C ARG A 124 0.21 -15.05 -8.37
N SER A 125 -0.90 -15.79 -8.43
CA SER A 125 -2.13 -15.44 -9.14
C SER A 125 -2.64 -14.06 -8.68
N GLN A 126 -2.79 -13.85 -7.38
CA GLN A 126 -3.28 -12.62 -6.77
C GLN A 126 -2.30 -11.45 -6.97
N GLN A 127 -0.99 -11.70 -6.88
CA GLN A 127 0.02 -10.69 -7.24
C GLN A 127 -0.16 -10.18 -8.68
N LEU A 128 -0.37 -11.10 -9.64
CA LEU A 128 -0.59 -10.76 -11.04
C LEU A 128 -1.93 -10.03 -11.26
N ILE A 129 -2.98 -10.41 -10.52
CA ILE A 129 -4.27 -9.70 -10.55
C ILE A 129 -4.08 -8.26 -10.07
N LEU A 130 -3.44 -8.03 -8.92
CA LEU A 130 -3.18 -6.68 -8.39
C LEU A 130 -2.43 -5.81 -9.41
N LEU A 131 -1.43 -6.38 -10.09
CA LEU A 131 -0.70 -5.68 -11.14
C LEU A 131 -1.57 -5.32 -12.35
N LYS A 132 -2.52 -6.16 -12.72
CA LYS A 132 -3.39 -5.93 -13.87
C LYS A 132 -4.47 -4.89 -13.57
N ILE A 133 -4.97 -4.84 -12.34
CA ILE A 133 -6.16 -4.04 -12.01
C ILE A 133 -5.83 -2.65 -11.44
N ILE A 134 -4.72 -2.48 -10.72
CA ILE A 134 -4.34 -1.21 -10.10
C ILE A 134 -3.25 -0.55 -10.94
N ASP A 135 -3.45 0.68 -11.42
CA ASP A 135 -2.46 1.45 -12.20
C ASP A 135 -2.09 2.79 -11.51
N ASP A 136 -2.24 2.83 -10.18
CA ASP A 136 -1.97 4.00 -9.33
C ASP A 136 -0.95 3.63 -8.25
N TRP A 137 0.19 4.32 -8.15
CA TRP A 137 1.26 3.96 -7.21
C TRP A 137 0.82 3.99 -5.74
N TYR A 138 -0.06 4.93 -5.39
CA TYR A 138 -0.50 5.15 -4.02
C TYR A 138 -1.41 4.02 -3.59
N LEU A 139 -2.48 3.77 -4.36
CA LEU A 139 -3.39 2.66 -4.11
C LEU A 139 -2.67 1.32 -4.20
N TYR A 140 -1.81 1.13 -5.22
CA TYR A 140 -1.07 -0.10 -5.41
C TYR A 140 -0.19 -0.41 -4.20
N GLY A 141 0.57 0.57 -3.70
CA GLY A 141 1.41 0.33 -2.53
C GLY A 141 0.61 0.07 -1.26
N LEU A 142 -0.51 0.79 -1.04
CA LEU A 142 -1.40 0.54 0.10
C LEU A 142 -2.01 -0.87 0.10
N CYS A 143 -2.43 -1.35 -1.07
CA CYS A 143 -3.02 -2.69 -1.21
C CYS A 143 -1.96 -3.79 -1.19
N LEU A 144 -0.84 -3.60 -1.88
CA LEU A 144 0.22 -4.60 -2.00
C LEU A 144 0.78 -5.00 -0.63
N THR A 145 0.94 -4.05 0.29
CA THR A 145 1.46 -4.33 1.64
C THR A 145 0.43 -4.89 2.60
N ASP A 146 -0.84 -4.94 2.20
CA ASP A 146 -1.93 -5.41 3.03
C ASP A 146 -2.31 -6.85 2.65
N ILE A 147 -1.49 -7.80 3.08
CA ILE A 147 -1.61 -9.23 2.73
C ILE A 147 -2.99 -9.76 3.14
N ASP A 148 -3.46 -9.42 4.35
CA ASP A 148 -4.72 -9.93 4.88
C ASP A 148 -5.92 -9.44 4.05
N LEU A 149 -5.92 -8.17 3.62
CA LEU A 149 -6.94 -7.63 2.73
C LEU A 149 -7.00 -8.42 1.43
N VAL A 150 -5.85 -8.58 0.77
CA VAL A 150 -5.75 -9.19 -0.57
C VAL A 150 -6.15 -10.66 -0.50
N VAL A 151 -5.51 -11.42 0.39
CA VAL A 151 -5.69 -12.87 0.49
C VAL A 151 -7.10 -13.20 0.95
N THR A 152 -7.64 -12.47 1.93
CA THR A 152 -9.01 -12.71 2.42
C THR A 152 -10.03 -12.41 1.34
N TYR A 153 -9.93 -11.29 0.64
CA TYR A 153 -10.89 -10.92 -0.40
C TYR A 153 -10.93 -11.97 -1.53
N PHE A 154 -9.77 -12.35 -2.07
CA PHE A 154 -9.73 -13.34 -3.14
C PHE A 154 -10.13 -14.74 -2.68
N ARG A 155 -9.82 -15.12 -1.44
CA ARG A 155 -10.31 -16.39 -0.86
C ARG A 155 -11.84 -16.42 -0.80
N LEU A 156 -12.47 -15.36 -0.29
CA LEU A 156 -13.93 -15.32 -0.14
C LEU A 156 -14.68 -15.40 -1.48
N ILE A 157 -14.09 -14.87 -2.54
CA ILE A 157 -14.59 -15.03 -3.91
C ILE A 157 -14.34 -16.46 -4.41
N ALA A 158 -13.12 -16.97 -4.25
CA ALA A 158 -12.74 -18.31 -4.71
C ALA A 158 -13.60 -19.40 -4.06
N ASP A 159 -13.87 -19.31 -2.75
CA ASP A 159 -14.73 -20.24 -2.02
C ASP A 159 -16.16 -20.28 -2.59
N ARG A 160 -16.67 -19.12 -3.05
CA ARG A 160 -18.00 -19.01 -3.66
C ARG A 160 -18.04 -19.52 -5.09
N ILE A 161 -16.96 -19.33 -5.85
CA ILE A 161 -16.87 -19.80 -7.24
C ILE A 161 -16.50 -21.29 -7.28
N GLY A 162 -15.84 -21.82 -6.25
CA GLY A 162 -15.35 -23.19 -6.18
C GLY A 162 -13.97 -23.39 -6.82
N GLN A 163 -13.26 -22.31 -7.16
CA GLN A 163 -11.91 -22.36 -7.72
C GLN A 163 -11.17 -21.03 -7.54
N GLU A 164 -9.83 -21.10 -7.62
CA GLU A 164 -8.98 -19.92 -7.60
C GLU A 164 -9.17 -19.06 -8.85
N LEU A 165 -9.19 -17.73 -8.67
CA LEU A 165 -9.27 -16.78 -9.78
C LEU A 165 -7.95 -16.73 -10.56
N LYS A 166 -8.06 -16.88 -11.89
CA LYS A 166 -6.94 -16.71 -12.80
C LYS A 166 -6.77 -15.24 -13.20
N PRO A 167 -5.54 -14.74 -13.41
CA PRO A 167 -5.31 -13.35 -13.86
C PRO A 167 -6.02 -12.94 -15.16
N ASP A 168 -6.28 -13.90 -16.05
CA ASP A 168 -6.91 -13.64 -17.36
C ASP A 168 -8.41 -13.32 -17.24
N VAL A 169 -9.02 -13.68 -16.11
CA VAL A 169 -10.40 -13.24 -15.76
C VAL A 169 -10.51 -11.72 -15.79
N PHE A 170 -9.42 -11.02 -15.46
CA PHE A 170 -9.35 -9.57 -15.35
C PHE A 170 -8.94 -8.86 -16.66
N ASP A 171 -8.90 -9.58 -17.79
CA ASP A 171 -8.91 -8.95 -19.12
C ASP A 171 -10.29 -8.36 -19.45
N ARG A 172 -11.32 -8.82 -18.73
CA ARG A 172 -12.66 -8.27 -18.74
C ARG A 172 -12.75 -7.04 -17.84
N GLN A 173 -13.05 -5.90 -18.46
CA GLN A 173 -13.06 -4.59 -17.79
C GLN A 173 -14.13 -4.49 -16.69
N ASP A 174 -15.29 -5.09 -16.88
CA ASP A 174 -16.39 -5.14 -15.91
C ASP A 174 -16.01 -5.87 -14.61
N LEU A 175 -15.33 -7.02 -14.71
CA LEU A 175 -14.81 -7.75 -13.54
C LEU A 175 -13.66 -7.00 -12.86
N LYS A 176 -12.79 -6.35 -13.65
CA LYS A 176 -11.71 -5.49 -13.15
C LYS A 176 -12.26 -4.31 -12.34
N GLU A 177 -13.30 -3.64 -12.81
CA GLU A 177 -13.90 -2.49 -12.14
C GLU A 177 -14.49 -2.84 -10.79
N ILE A 178 -15.15 -4.00 -10.65
CA ILE A 178 -15.71 -4.45 -9.38
C ILE A 178 -14.63 -4.66 -8.31
N VAL A 179 -13.53 -5.32 -8.68
CA VAL A 179 -12.44 -5.56 -7.72
C VAL A 179 -11.66 -4.28 -7.43
N LEU A 180 -11.49 -3.40 -8.43
CA LEU A 180 -10.88 -2.10 -8.21
C LEU A 180 -11.72 -1.21 -7.29
N GLU A 181 -13.04 -1.27 -7.37
CA GLU A 181 -13.98 -0.61 -6.43
C GLU A 181 -13.70 -1.04 -4.99
N PHE A 182 -13.55 -2.34 -4.74
CA PHE A 182 -13.20 -2.87 -3.41
C PHE A 182 -11.86 -2.30 -2.91
N PHE A 183 -10.80 -2.37 -3.72
CA PHE A 183 -9.49 -1.90 -3.29
C PHE A 183 -9.46 -0.39 -3.04
N ASN A 184 -10.23 0.40 -3.79
CA ASN A 184 -10.35 1.85 -3.59
C ASN A 184 -10.82 2.23 -2.18
N TRP A 185 -11.53 1.34 -1.46
CA TRP A 185 -11.90 1.58 -0.06
C TRP A 185 -10.68 1.76 0.87
N LYS A 186 -9.46 1.36 0.47
CA LYS A 186 -8.24 1.76 1.19
C LYS A 186 -8.07 3.27 1.31
N THR A 187 -8.77 4.05 0.49
CA THR A 187 -8.74 5.52 0.51
C THR A 187 -10.09 6.15 0.81
N THR A 188 -11.20 5.45 0.53
CA THR A 188 -12.57 6.01 0.61
C THR A 188 -13.49 5.32 1.61
N TRP A 189 -12.97 4.38 2.43
CA TRP A 189 -13.79 3.65 3.39
C TRP A 189 -14.53 4.58 4.37
N PRO A 190 -15.87 4.53 4.44
CA PRO A 190 -16.65 5.48 5.23
C PRO A 190 -16.61 5.23 6.74
N PHE A 191 -16.23 4.02 7.17
CA PHE A 191 -16.11 3.65 8.59
C PHE A 191 -14.66 3.68 9.07
N ARG A 192 -13.79 4.42 8.38
CA ARG A 192 -12.38 4.56 8.74
C ARG A 192 -12.25 5.34 10.04
N SER A 193 -11.43 4.84 10.95
CA SER A 193 -11.06 5.57 12.18
C SER A 193 -10.27 6.84 11.87
N ASP A 194 -10.52 7.90 12.65
CA ASP A 194 -9.81 9.18 12.54
C ASP A 194 -8.43 9.17 13.24
N GLU A 195 -8.04 8.05 13.86
CA GLU A 195 -6.75 7.92 14.54
C GLU A 195 -5.56 8.07 13.59
N ALA A 196 -4.81 9.17 13.75
CA ALA A 196 -3.63 9.50 12.93
C ALA A 196 -2.52 8.43 12.95
N ASN A 197 -2.46 7.59 13.99
CA ASN A 197 -1.45 6.56 14.18
C ASN A 197 -1.86 5.17 13.66
N ARG A 198 -3.04 5.06 13.00
CA ARG A 198 -3.54 3.79 12.49
C ARG A 198 -3.23 3.63 11.01
N LEU A 199 -2.52 2.56 10.66
CA LEU A 199 -2.29 2.16 9.27
C LEU A 199 -2.67 0.69 9.09
N GLY A 200 -3.84 0.45 8.50
CA GLY A 200 -4.42 -0.88 8.42
C GLY A 200 -4.74 -1.42 9.81
N LYS A 201 -4.28 -2.64 10.10
CA LYS A 201 -4.50 -3.34 11.37
C LYS A 201 -3.57 -2.91 12.50
N TYR A 202 -2.52 -2.14 12.22
CA TYR A 202 -1.53 -1.76 13.22
C TYR A 202 -1.81 -0.36 13.77
N TYR A 203 -1.54 -0.13 15.05
CA TYR A 203 -1.49 1.19 15.68
C TYR A 203 -0.38 1.24 16.74
N PHE A 204 0.03 2.45 17.11
CA PHE A 204 1.09 2.70 18.08
C PHE A 204 0.55 3.46 19.30
N ASP A 205 0.76 2.92 20.50
CA ASP A 205 0.23 3.48 21.76
C ASP A 205 1.22 4.39 22.52
N GLY A 206 2.42 4.60 21.97
CA GLY A 206 3.49 5.36 22.61
C GLY A 206 4.61 4.51 23.22
N SER A 207 4.40 3.20 23.38
CA SER A 207 5.38 2.28 23.97
C SER A 207 5.57 0.98 23.18
N GLN A 208 4.50 0.44 22.57
CA GLN A 208 4.52 -0.84 21.85
C GLN A 208 3.63 -0.79 20.59
N TYR A 209 3.90 -1.72 19.67
CA TYR A 209 3.08 -1.92 18.48
C TYR A 209 1.92 -2.85 18.83
N MET A 210 0.69 -2.40 18.56
CA MET A 210 -0.51 -3.17 18.83
C MET A 210 -1.27 -3.48 17.55
N ILE A 211 -1.98 -4.61 17.56
CA ILE A 211 -2.94 -4.98 16.53
C ILE A 211 -4.29 -4.44 16.99
N SER A 212 -4.91 -3.61 16.17
CA SER A 212 -6.26 -3.11 16.38
C SER A 212 -7.25 -4.28 16.43
N HIS A 213 -8.26 -4.16 17.28
CA HIS A 213 -9.33 -5.13 17.41
C HIS A 213 -10.68 -4.44 17.17
N ILE A 214 -11.63 -5.19 16.63
CA ILE A 214 -13.04 -4.78 16.58
C ILE A 214 -13.73 -5.55 17.69
N ASP A 215 -14.38 -4.83 18.61
CA ASP A 215 -15.12 -5.41 19.72
C ASP A 215 -16.52 -5.84 19.25
N TYR A 216 -16.60 -7.07 18.71
CA TYR A 216 -17.87 -7.63 18.23
C TYR A 216 -18.85 -7.94 19.38
N GLU A 217 -18.33 -8.31 20.55
CA GLU A 217 -19.14 -8.64 21.74
C GLU A 217 -19.95 -7.42 22.21
N LYS A 218 -19.36 -6.22 22.17
CA LYS A 218 -20.05 -4.95 22.43
C LYS A 218 -21.27 -4.73 21.54
N PHE A 219 -21.28 -5.32 20.34
CA PHE A 219 -22.40 -5.24 19.39
C PHE A 219 -23.32 -6.46 19.45
N GLY A 220 -23.08 -7.41 20.36
CA GLY A 220 -23.81 -8.67 20.44
C GLY A 220 -23.65 -9.53 19.18
N ARG A 221 -22.47 -9.49 18.55
CA ARG A 221 -22.15 -10.20 17.31
C ARG A 221 -21.00 -11.18 17.53
N ASP A 222 -21.03 -12.26 16.75
CA ASP A 222 -19.85 -13.10 16.57
C ASP A 222 -18.80 -12.38 15.71
N ILE A 223 -17.55 -12.86 15.78
CA ILE A 223 -16.48 -12.33 14.94
C ILE A 223 -16.81 -12.56 13.47
N SER A 224 -16.86 -11.46 12.71
CA SER A 224 -17.15 -11.51 11.28
C SER A 224 -16.10 -12.31 10.50
N PRO A 225 -16.48 -13.12 9.50
CA PRO A 225 -15.52 -13.66 8.52
C PRO A 225 -14.80 -12.56 7.72
N LEU A 226 -15.34 -11.33 7.73
CA LEU A 226 -14.73 -10.15 7.12
C LEU A 226 -13.75 -9.43 8.05
N ASN A 227 -13.52 -9.92 9.28
CA ASN A 227 -12.66 -9.27 10.26
C ASN A 227 -11.29 -8.85 9.71
N PRO A 228 -10.55 -9.69 8.95
CA PRO A 228 -9.28 -9.25 8.36
C PRO A 228 -9.44 -8.05 7.42
N ILE A 229 -10.49 -8.02 6.59
CA ILE A 229 -10.79 -6.92 5.68
C ILE A 229 -11.14 -5.65 6.47
N LEU A 230 -12.02 -5.76 7.48
CA LEU A 230 -12.45 -4.61 8.28
C LEU A 230 -11.28 -3.99 9.05
N LEU A 231 -10.38 -4.81 9.60
CA LEU A 231 -9.15 -4.33 10.25
C LEU A 231 -8.20 -3.66 9.25
N SER A 232 -8.00 -4.25 8.07
CA SER A 232 -7.17 -3.68 7.00
C SER A 232 -7.69 -2.35 6.45
N LEU A 233 -9.00 -2.13 6.48
CA LEU A 233 -9.64 -0.86 6.15
C LEU A 233 -9.59 0.16 7.30
N SER A 234 -8.98 -0.21 8.44
CA SER A 234 -8.91 0.59 9.66
C SER A 234 -10.30 0.97 10.17
N SER A 235 -11.22 0.01 10.16
CA SER A 235 -12.60 0.25 10.53
C SER A 235 -12.78 0.53 12.01
N GLU A 236 -13.73 1.40 12.32
CA GLU A 236 -14.24 1.69 13.65
C GLU A 236 -15.76 1.87 13.57
N PHE A 237 -16.48 1.30 14.53
CA PHE A 237 -17.94 1.26 14.52
C PHE A 237 -18.48 1.78 15.84
N ARG A 238 -19.55 2.56 15.76
CA ARG A 238 -20.25 3.12 16.94
C ARG A 238 -21.33 2.18 17.45
N ASN A 239 -21.91 1.37 16.57
CA ASN A 239 -23.02 0.49 16.87
C ASN A 239 -23.06 -0.70 15.90
N ALA A 240 -23.97 -1.66 16.18
CA ALA A 240 -24.15 -2.86 15.38
C ALA A 240 -24.66 -2.58 13.96
N ASP A 241 -25.34 -1.45 13.72
CA ASP A 241 -25.88 -1.09 12.40
C ASP A 241 -24.78 -0.61 11.46
N GLU A 242 -23.82 0.17 11.95
CA GLU A 242 -22.63 0.55 11.18
C GLU A 242 -21.79 -0.67 10.79
N LEU A 243 -21.59 -1.61 11.74
CA LEU A 243 -20.92 -2.88 11.44
C LEU A 243 -21.68 -3.66 10.35
N ALA A 244 -23.00 -3.82 10.49
CA ALA A 244 -23.80 -4.52 9.49
C ALA A 244 -23.79 -3.81 8.12
N ALA A 245 -23.78 -2.48 8.09
CA ALA A 245 -23.67 -1.70 6.86
C ALA A 245 -22.32 -1.91 6.18
N ALA A 246 -21.23 -1.90 6.94
CA ALA A 246 -19.88 -2.21 6.45
C ALA A 246 -19.79 -3.63 5.85
N GLU A 247 -20.28 -4.63 6.58
CA GLU A 247 -20.30 -6.01 6.09
C GLU A 247 -21.11 -6.13 4.80
N LYS A 248 -22.28 -5.47 4.75
CA LYS A 248 -23.13 -5.45 3.56
C LYS A 248 -22.42 -4.85 2.35
N MET A 249 -21.64 -3.78 2.51
CA MET A 249 -20.87 -3.20 1.41
C MET A 249 -19.90 -4.23 0.81
N VAL A 250 -19.11 -4.88 1.68
CA VAL A 250 -18.11 -5.88 1.24
C VAL A 250 -18.79 -7.08 0.59
N TRP A 251 -19.85 -7.61 1.19
CA TRP A 251 -20.58 -8.75 0.61
C TRP A 251 -21.25 -8.41 -0.71
N THR A 252 -21.88 -7.24 -0.82
CA THR A 252 -22.50 -6.79 -2.08
C THR A 252 -21.48 -6.74 -3.21
N ASN A 253 -20.26 -6.24 -2.95
CA ASN A 253 -19.20 -6.23 -3.94
C ASN A 253 -18.75 -7.65 -4.35
N ILE A 254 -18.55 -8.55 -3.38
CA ILE A 254 -18.20 -9.95 -3.62
C ILE A 254 -19.29 -10.66 -4.43
N GLU A 255 -20.56 -10.50 -4.05
CA GLU A 255 -21.70 -11.11 -4.72
C GLU A 255 -21.89 -10.59 -6.14
N LYS A 256 -21.66 -9.29 -6.36
CA LYS A 256 -21.64 -8.67 -7.69
C LYS A 256 -20.57 -9.31 -8.58
N PHE A 257 -19.35 -9.50 -8.05
CA PHE A 257 -18.29 -10.18 -8.78
C PHE A 257 -18.67 -11.64 -9.11
N VAL A 258 -19.11 -12.41 -8.11
CA VAL A 258 -19.43 -13.84 -8.26
C VAL A 258 -20.58 -14.05 -9.26
N SER A 259 -21.62 -13.21 -9.20
CA SER A 259 -22.76 -13.29 -10.10
C SER A 259 -22.35 -13.00 -11.55
N LEU A 260 -21.56 -11.95 -11.76
CA LEU A 260 -21.05 -11.60 -13.08
C LEU A 260 -20.12 -12.70 -13.62
N TYR A 261 -19.22 -13.21 -12.78
CA TYR A 261 -18.30 -14.30 -13.13
C TYR A 261 -19.06 -15.53 -13.65
N ARG A 262 -20.06 -16.00 -12.90
CA ARG A 262 -20.88 -17.18 -13.26
C ARG A 262 -21.77 -16.98 -14.49
N SER A 263 -22.06 -15.73 -14.85
CA SER A 263 -22.80 -15.44 -16.09
C SER A 263 -21.91 -15.52 -17.33
N ILE A 264 -20.59 -15.48 -17.14
CA ILE A 264 -19.59 -15.45 -18.23
C ILE A 264 -18.88 -16.80 -18.37
N PHE A 265 -18.59 -17.47 -17.25
CA PHE A 265 -17.81 -18.71 -17.16
C PHE A 265 -18.61 -19.81 -16.48
#